data_AF-A0A7S2K4B7-F1
#
_entry.id   AF-A0A7S2K4B7-F1
#
_cell.length_a   1.000
_cell.length_b   1.000
_cell.length_c   1.000
_cell.angle_alpha   90.00
_cell.angle_beta   90.00
_cell.angle_gamma   90.00
#
_symmetry.space_group_name_H-M   'P 1'
#
loop_
_entity.id
_entity.type
_entity.pdbx_description
1 polymer ?
#
loop_
_entity_poly.entity_id
_entity_poly.type
_entity_poly.pdbx_seq_one_letter_code
_entity_poly.pdbx_strand_id
1 'polypeptide(L)'
;DDGRTPLGMYSDWFGALGQSFKAFFDAGTVVEVQVGLGPSGQLRYPSYSAPHGWKYPGVGEFQVYDKYARQSWLDKSPGDGSWPDPPADAGPILYNSRPWDTLFFTQGYYSAYGKLFLGWYFAGLLRHGEAVLAEARRALPGRRLAMKVAGVHWYYGHASHAAELTAGDYKIDD
;
A
#
# COMPACT_ATOMS: atom_id res chain seq x y z
N ASP A 1 23.48 -9.30 0.52
CA ASP A 1 22.75 -9.18 -0.75
C ASP A 1 23.43 -9.97 -1.84
N ASP A 2 22.67 -10.78 -2.56
CA ASP A 2 23.08 -11.51 -3.76
C ASP A 2 22.96 -10.67 -5.05
N GLY A 3 22.69 -9.36 -4.89
CA GLY A 3 22.56 -8.39 -5.98
C GLY A 3 21.16 -8.25 -6.58
N ARG A 4 20.16 -9.02 -6.13
CA ARG A 4 18.80 -8.97 -6.67
C ARG A 4 17.94 -7.90 -6.01
N THR A 5 17.07 -7.27 -6.81
CA THR A 5 16.02 -6.39 -6.29
C THR A 5 14.80 -7.21 -5.88
N PRO A 6 13.92 -6.70 -4.99
CA PRO A 6 12.67 -7.38 -4.67
C PRO A 6 11.81 -7.69 -5.90
N LEU A 7 11.79 -6.78 -6.88
CA LEU A 7 11.07 -6.98 -8.14
C LEU A 7 11.68 -8.12 -8.98
N GLY A 8 13.02 -8.20 -9.02
CA GLY A 8 13.72 -9.31 -9.64
C GLY A 8 13.40 -10.65 -8.98
N MET A 9 13.32 -10.69 -7.65
CA MET A 9 12.93 -11.90 -6.91
C MET A 9 11.49 -12.33 -7.22
N TYR A 10 10.55 -11.39 -7.36
CA TYR A 10 9.19 -11.70 -7.83
C TYR A 10 9.21 -12.29 -9.24
N SER A 11 9.96 -11.68 -10.15
CA SER A 11 10.09 -12.15 -11.54
C SER A 11 10.65 -13.57 -11.62
N ASP A 12 11.74 -13.84 -10.90
CA ASP A 12 12.35 -15.18 -10.77
C ASP A 12 11.32 -16.22 -10.28
N TRP A 13 10.57 -15.85 -9.24
CA TRP A 13 9.59 -16.74 -8.63
C TRP A 13 8.42 -17.04 -9.57
N PHE A 14 7.87 -16.04 -10.26
CA PHE A 14 6.80 -16.28 -11.24
C PHE A 14 7.30 -17.12 -12.43
N GLY A 15 8.53 -16.92 -12.87
CA GLY A 15 9.16 -17.75 -13.90
C GLY A 15 9.26 -19.21 -13.47
N ALA A 16 9.75 -19.46 -12.26
CA ALA A 16 9.80 -20.80 -11.68
C ALA A 16 8.41 -21.43 -11.53
N LEU A 17 7.43 -20.68 -11.03
CA LEU A 17 6.04 -21.13 -10.91
C LEU A 17 5.47 -21.56 -12.27
N GLY A 18 5.63 -20.73 -13.29
CA GLY A 18 5.13 -20.99 -14.63
C GLY A 18 5.73 -22.26 -15.25
N GLN A 19 7.03 -22.49 -15.03
CA GLN A 19 7.72 -23.69 -15.51
C GLN A 19 7.30 -24.94 -14.73
N SER A 20 7.37 -24.89 -13.40
CA SER A 20 7.09 -26.05 -12.54
C SER A 20 5.62 -26.51 -12.60
N PHE A 21 4.68 -25.59 -12.83
CA PHE A 21 3.24 -25.90 -12.86
C PHE A 21 2.64 -25.93 -14.27
N LYS A 22 3.47 -25.91 -15.33
CA LYS A 22 3.01 -25.84 -16.72
C LYS A 22 1.94 -26.87 -17.06
N ALA A 23 2.14 -28.13 -16.68
CA ALA A 23 1.20 -29.21 -16.96
C ALA A 23 -0.18 -28.98 -16.30
N PHE A 24 -0.22 -28.46 -15.07
CA PHE A 24 -1.47 -28.16 -14.36
C PHE A 24 -2.20 -26.95 -14.96
N PHE A 25 -1.44 -25.96 -15.41
CA PHE A 25 -1.99 -24.83 -16.14
C PHE A 25 -2.57 -25.25 -17.51
N ASP A 26 -1.90 -26.14 -18.24
CA ASP A 26 -2.35 -26.62 -19.56
C ASP A 26 -3.55 -27.56 -19.45
N ALA A 27 -3.60 -28.37 -18.38
CA ALA A 27 -4.73 -29.24 -18.08
C ALA A 27 -5.95 -28.48 -17.51
N GLY A 28 -5.83 -27.18 -17.22
CA GLY A 28 -6.89 -26.39 -16.62
C GLY A 28 -7.14 -26.68 -15.13
N THR A 29 -6.24 -27.42 -14.46
CA THR A 29 -6.31 -27.64 -13.00
C THR A 29 -6.06 -26.34 -12.23
N VAL A 30 -5.08 -25.55 -12.67
CA VAL A 30 -4.83 -24.22 -12.11
C VAL A 30 -5.44 -23.19 -13.05
N VAL A 31 -6.53 -22.55 -12.59
CA VAL A 31 -7.34 -21.63 -13.41
C VAL A 31 -7.03 -20.16 -13.19
N GLU A 32 -6.41 -19.81 -12.06
CA GLU A 32 -6.10 -18.44 -11.67
C GLU A 32 -4.85 -18.41 -10.77
N VAL A 33 -4.07 -17.34 -10.89
CA VAL A 33 -3.00 -17.01 -9.94
C VAL A 33 -3.35 -15.69 -9.24
N GLN A 34 -3.49 -15.76 -7.91
CA GLN A 34 -3.63 -14.57 -7.08
C GLN A 34 -2.25 -14.05 -6.70
N VAL A 35 -1.90 -12.86 -7.19
CA VAL A 35 -0.62 -12.22 -6.93
C VAL A 35 -0.68 -11.46 -5.61
N GLY A 36 0.19 -11.83 -4.67
CA GLY A 36 0.33 -11.15 -3.39
C GLY A 36 1.12 -9.85 -3.53
N LEU A 37 0.56 -8.73 -3.04
CA LEU A 37 1.10 -7.38 -3.21
C LEU A 37 1.39 -6.65 -1.88
N GLY A 38 1.49 -7.41 -0.79
CA GLY A 38 1.67 -6.83 0.54
C GLY A 38 1.16 -7.73 1.67
N PRO A 39 0.92 -7.16 2.86
CA PRO A 39 0.49 -7.91 4.03
C PRO A 39 -0.79 -8.71 3.76
N SER A 40 -0.78 -9.99 4.15
CA SER A 40 -1.89 -10.92 3.85
C SER A 40 -2.20 -11.07 2.35
N GLY A 41 -1.23 -10.80 1.48
CA GLY A 41 -1.35 -10.84 0.02
C GLY A 41 -2.16 -9.69 -0.59
N GLN A 42 -2.49 -8.65 0.20
CA GLN A 42 -3.31 -7.53 -0.23
C GLN A 42 -2.46 -6.37 -0.75
N LEU A 43 -2.96 -5.66 -1.76
CA LEU A 43 -2.42 -4.37 -2.18
C LEU A 43 -2.80 -3.31 -1.14
N ARG A 44 -1.96 -3.15 -0.12
CA ARG A 44 -2.10 -2.13 0.92
C ARG A 44 -0.80 -1.98 1.71
N TYR A 45 -0.74 -0.92 2.51
CA TYR A 45 0.25 -0.79 3.57
C TYR A 45 -0.13 -1.59 4.84
N PRO A 46 0.85 -1.96 5.69
CA PRO A 46 0.61 -2.64 6.98
C PRO A 46 0.04 -1.73 8.09
N SER A 47 -0.91 -0.85 7.77
CA SER A 47 -1.36 0.25 8.66
C SER A 47 -2.16 -0.16 9.90
N TYR A 48 -2.62 -1.41 9.99
CA TYR A 48 -3.39 -1.94 11.11
C TYR A 48 -2.82 -3.28 11.62
N SER A 49 -1.58 -3.24 12.10
CA SER A 49 -0.86 -4.43 12.56
C SER A 49 -1.15 -4.75 14.03
N ALA A 50 -1.91 -5.82 14.30
CA ALA A 50 -2.18 -6.28 15.67
C ALA A 50 -0.91 -6.61 16.48
N PRO A 51 0.14 -7.23 15.89
CA PRO A 51 1.43 -7.40 16.58
C PRO A 51 2.11 -6.09 17.00
N HIS A 52 1.80 -4.97 16.33
CA HIS A 52 2.29 -3.64 16.70
C HIS A 52 1.30 -2.86 17.59
N GLY A 53 0.32 -3.55 18.18
CA GLY A 53 -0.60 -2.99 19.17
C GLY A 53 -1.84 -2.31 18.59
N TRP A 54 -2.07 -2.39 17.28
CA TRP A 54 -3.34 -1.95 16.69
C TRP A 54 -4.51 -2.81 17.19
N LYS A 55 -5.62 -2.13 17.49
CA LYS A 55 -6.89 -2.71 17.92
C LYS A 55 -8.00 -2.08 17.11
N TYR A 56 -8.95 -2.89 16.67
CA TYR A 56 -10.15 -2.40 16.00
C TYR A 56 -10.96 -1.47 16.92
N PRO A 57 -11.48 -0.32 16.43
CA PRO A 57 -11.40 0.22 15.07
C PRO A 57 -10.39 1.37 14.98
N GLY A 58 -9.15 1.23 15.43
CA GLY A 58 -8.15 2.31 15.33
C GLY A 58 -7.89 2.80 13.90
N VAL A 59 -7.62 4.09 13.71
CA VAL A 59 -7.34 4.69 12.38
C VAL A 59 -6.11 4.10 11.67
N GLY A 60 -5.21 3.44 12.40
CA GLY A 60 -3.94 2.97 11.85
C GLY A 60 -2.90 4.07 11.72
N GLU A 61 -1.82 3.79 10.98
CA GLU A 61 -0.72 4.73 10.76
C GLU A 61 -0.11 4.58 9.35
N PHE A 62 0.36 5.70 8.81
CA PHE A 62 1.08 5.75 7.53
C PHE A 62 2.42 4.99 7.61
N GLN A 63 2.63 4.03 6.72
CA GLN A 63 3.79 3.13 6.79
C GLN A 63 4.93 3.54 5.84
N VAL A 64 5.51 4.72 6.06
CA VAL A 64 6.48 5.38 5.15
C VAL A 64 7.73 5.95 5.84
N TYR A 65 8.11 5.35 6.98
CA TYR A 65 9.23 5.83 7.79
C TYR A 65 10.58 5.19 7.44
N ASP A 66 10.63 4.24 6.52
CA ASP A 66 11.89 3.70 6.04
C ASP A 66 12.65 4.73 5.19
N LYS A 67 13.98 4.55 5.09
CA LYS A 67 14.86 5.50 4.41
C LYS A 67 14.53 5.70 2.93
N TYR A 68 13.97 4.71 2.24
CA TYR A 68 13.64 4.80 0.82
C TYR A 68 12.33 5.55 0.61
N ALA A 69 11.31 5.26 1.42
CA ALA A 69 10.07 6.01 1.41
C ALA A 69 10.29 7.49 1.77
N ARG A 70 11.09 7.77 2.80
CA ARG A 70 11.46 9.14 3.17
C ARG A 70 12.18 9.88 2.05
N GLN A 71 13.16 9.24 1.40
CA GLN A 71 13.83 9.87 0.26
C GLN A 71 12.85 10.13 -0.89
N SER A 72 11.99 9.17 -1.23
CA SER A 72 10.97 9.35 -2.28
C SER A 72 9.96 10.46 -1.94
N TRP A 73 9.67 10.68 -0.67
CA TRP A 73 8.83 11.79 -0.22
C TRP A 73 9.54 13.14 -0.39
N LEU A 74 10.81 13.24 0.01
CA LEU A 74 11.61 14.44 -0.18
C LEU A 74 11.68 14.87 -1.65
N ASP A 75 11.86 13.90 -2.56
CA ASP A 75 11.87 14.13 -4.01
C ASP A 75 10.50 14.61 -4.56
N LYS A 76 9.40 14.32 -3.85
CA LYS A 76 8.04 14.73 -4.24
C LYS A 76 7.58 16.03 -3.57
N SER A 77 8.13 16.33 -2.40
CA SER A 77 7.85 17.55 -1.64
C SER A 77 8.38 18.80 -2.37
N PRO A 78 7.97 20.03 -1.98
CA PRO A 78 8.40 21.28 -2.63
C PRO A 78 9.91 21.54 -2.66
N GLY A 79 10.72 20.79 -1.91
CA GLY A 79 12.18 20.92 -1.90
C GLY A 79 12.74 22.12 -1.12
N ASP A 80 11.86 22.94 -0.53
CA ASP A 80 12.22 24.08 0.34
C ASP A 80 12.39 23.70 1.82
N GLY A 81 12.25 22.41 2.15
CA GLY A 81 12.33 21.89 3.51
C GLY A 81 11.04 22.07 4.34
N SER A 82 9.94 22.56 3.74
CA SER A 82 8.67 22.76 4.44
C SER A 82 8.04 21.47 4.96
N TRP A 83 8.23 20.34 4.25
CA TRP A 83 7.58 19.05 4.54
C TRP A 83 8.59 17.90 4.59
N PRO A 84 9.48 17.87 5.60
CA PRO A 84 10.59 16.92 5.64
C PRO A 84 10.17 15.48 5.97
N ASP A 85 9.01 15.29 6.60
CA ASP A 85 8.53 14.01 7.10
C ASP A 85 7.04 13.77 6.75
N PRO A 86 6.57 12.51 6.83
CA PRO A 86 5.15 12.18 6.84
C PRO A 86 4.38 12.96 7.92
N PRO A 87 3.04 13.10 7.81
CA PRO A 87 2.27 14.00 8.66
C PRO A 87 2.47 13.74 10.15
N ALA A 88 3.21 14.61 10.82
CA ALA A 88 3.45 14.52 12.27
C ALA A 88 2.15 14.74 13.08
N ASP A 89 1.19 15.43 12.47
CA ASP A 89 -0.14 15.75 12.99
C ASP A 89 -1.18 14.65 12.69
N ALA A 90 -0.78 13.56 12.02
CA ALA A 90 -1.54 12.30 12.01
C ALA A 90 -1.49 11.56 13.36
N GLY A 91 -0.72 12.11 14.31
CA GLY A 91 -0.77 11.81 15.74
C GLY A 91 0.42 10.99 16.24
N PRO A 92 1.03 11.33 17.39
CA PRO A 92 2.12 10.56 17.99
C PRO A 92 1.66 9.32 18.80
N ILE A 93 0.41 8.84 18.64
CA ILE A 93 -0.11 7.63 19.29
C ILE A 93 -0.82 6.76 18.22
N LEU A 94 -0.19 5.63 17.91
CA LEU A 94 0.20 5.23 16.54
C LEU A 94 -0.79 4.35 15.77
N TYR A 95 -1.90 3.91 16.36
CA TYR A 95 -2.75 2.93 15.68
C TYR A 95 -4.21 3.05 16.10
N ASN A 96 -4.45 3.41 17.35
CA ASN A 96 -5.73 3.24 18.04
C ASN A 96 -6.55 4.53 18.20
N SER A 97 -6.04 5.66 17.70
CA SER A 97 -6.74 6.94 17.70
C SER A 97 -8.04 6.87 16.89
N ARG A 98 -8.98 7.76 17.20
CA ARG A 98 -10.16 8.04 16.38
C ARG A 98 -9.82 9.17 15.38
N PRO A 99 -10.59 9.31 14.28
CA PRO A 99 -10.36 10.40 13.32
C PRO A 99 -10.41 11.78 13.97
N TRP A 100 -11.30 11.99 14.95
CA TRP A 100 -11.43 13.27 15.66
C TRP A 100 -10.35 13.52 16.73
N ASP A 101 -9.50 12.55 17.01
CA ASP A 101 -8.41 12.70 17.98
C ASP A 101 -7.14 13.30 17.34
N THR A 102 -7.08 13.43 16.00
CA THR A 102 -5.90 13.92 15.29
C THR A 102 -6.20 15.10 14.38
N LEU A 103 -5.25 16.04 14.29
CA LEU A 103 -5.38 17.21 13.44
C LEU A 103 -5.35 16.84 11.95
N PHE A 104 -4.58 15.83 11.57
CA PHE A 104 -4.55 15.39 10.19
C PHE A 104 -5.93 14.89 9.72
N PHE A 105 -6.58 14.01 10.48
CA PHE A 105 -7.87 13.43 10.06
C PHE A 105 -9.07 14.33 10.32
N THR A 106 -8.89 15.48 10.97
CA THR A 106 -9.93 16.52 11.13
C THR A 106 -9.75 17.69 10.16
N GLN A 107 -8.51 18.06 9.84
CA GLN A 107 -8.19 19.29 9.08
C GLN A 107 -7.06 19.11 8.07
N GLY A 108 -6.02 18.34 8.41
CA GLY A 108 -4.81 18.23 7.59
C GLY A 108 -5.03 17.49 6.27
N TYR A 109 -5.91 16.48 6.23
CA TYR A 109 -6.07 15.58 5.08
C TYR A 109 -6.54 16.29 3.80
N TYR A 110 -7.30 17.39 3.92
CA TYR A 110 -7.75 18.19 2.78
C TYR A 110 -6.91 19.46 2.53
N SER A 111 -5.86 19.69 3.34
CA SER A 111 -4.91 20.78 3.09
C SER A 111 -4.08 20.54 1.83
N ALA A 112 -3.40 21.57 1.32
CA ALA A 112 -2.47 21.41 0.18
C ALA A 112 -1.38 20.36 0.47
N TYR A 113 -0.86 20.34 1.70
CA TYR A 113 0.06 19.31 2.17
C TYR A 113 -0.57 17.92 2.18
N GLY A 114 -1.74 17.78 2.82
CA GLY A 114 -2.43 16.49 2.96
C GLY A 114 -2.78 15.87 1.60
N LYS A 115 -3.32 16.67 0.67
CA LYS A 115 -3.61 16.22 -0.70
C LYS A 115 -2.35 15.79 -1.44
N LEU A 116 -1.23 16.52 -1.30
CA LEU A 116 0.03 16.11 -1.94
C LEU A 116 0.57 14.81 -1.32
N PHE A 117 0.59 14.72 0.01
CA PHE A 117 1.08 13.56 0.74
C PHE A 117 0.26 12.31 0.42
N LEU A 118 -1.07 12.39 0.52
CA LEU A 118 -1.96 11.27 0.24
C LEU A 118 -1.91 10.85 -1.23
N GLY A 119 -1.81 11.82 -2.15
CA GLY A 119 -1.61 11.55 -3.58
C GLY A 119 -0.29 10.81 -3.85
N TRP A 120 0.81 11.22 -3.20
CA TRP A 120 2.09 10.50 -3.28
C TRP A 120 2.01 9.09 -2.70
N TYR A 121 1.39 8.96 -1.51
CA TYR A 121 1.26 7.71 -0.77
C TYR A 121 0.48 6.67 -1.57
N PHE A 122 -0.69 7.05 -2.09
CA PHE A 122 -1.51 6.17 -2.92
C PHE A 122 -0.82 5.84 -4.25
N ALA A 123 -0.22 6.82 -4.92
CA ALA A 123 0.50 6.57 -6.16
C ALA A 123 1.67 5.60 -5.97
N GLY A 124 2.33 5.62 -4.80
CA GLY A 124 3.35 4.65 -4.43
C GLY A 124 2.82 3.22 -4.42
N LEU A 125 1.66 3.01 -3.79
CA LEU A 125 0.99 1.70 -3.75
C LEU A 125 0.55 1.22 -5.14
N LEU A 126 -0.02 2.10 -5.95
CA LEU A 126 -0.42 1.76 -7.33
C LEU A 126 0.79 1.37 -8.19
N ARG A 127 1.89 2.12 -8.13
CA ARG A 127 3.13 1.79 -8.85
C ARG A 127 3.69 0.44 -8.41
N HIS A 128 3.62 0.12 -7.12
CA HIS A 128 4.02 -1.19 -6.62
C HIS A 128 3.17 -2.31 -7.24
N GLY A 129 1.85 -2.17 -7.18
CA GLY A 129 0.92 -3.14 -7.76
C GLY A 129 1.16 -3.34 -9.25
N GLU A 130 1.30 -2.26 -10.02
CA GLU A 130 1.58 -2.30 -11.45
C GLU A 130 2.90 -3.03 -11.76
N ALA A 131 3.98 -2.69 -11.05
CA ALA A 131 5.29 -3.29 -11.29
C ALA A 131 5.29 -4.81 -11.05
N VAL A 132 4.74 -5.27 -9.92
CA VAL A 132 4.72 -6.71 -9.59
C VAL A 132 3.77 -7.47 -10.51
N LEU A 133 2.59 -6.91 -10.83
CA LEU A 133 1.65 -7.53 -11.77
C LEU A 133 2.21 -7.60 -13.19
N ALA A 134 3.03 -6.62 -13.61
CA ALA A 134 3.72 -6.66 -14.89
C ALA A 134 4.70 -7.83 -14.97
N GLU A 135 5.49 -8.09 -13.92
CA GLU A 135 6.37 -9.26 -13.85
C GLU A 135 5.57 -10.57 -13.90
N ALA A 136 4.48 -10.67 -13.12
CA ALA A 136 3.61 -11.84 -13.14
C ALA A 136 3.00 -12.08 -14.54
N ARG A 137 2.56 -11.01 -15.22
CA ARG A 137 2.01 -11.08 -16.58
C ARG A 137 3.05 -11.55 -17.60
N ARG A 138 4.30 -11.06 -17.51
CA ARG A 138 5.39 -11.50 -18.40
C ARG A 138 5.70 -12.98 -18.23
N ALA A 139 5.78 -13.45 -16.98
CA ALA A 139 6.10 -14.84 -16.67
C ALA A 139 4.93 -15.83 -16.93
N LEU A 140 3.68 -15.36 -16.85
CA LEU A 140 2.47 -16.17 -16.98
C LEU A 140 1.56 -15.65 -18.11
N PRO A 141 2.01 -15.69 -19.38
CA PRO A 141 1.24 -15.18 -20.51
C PRO A 141 -0.07 -15.96 -20.68
N GLY A 142 -1.15 -15.24 -20.97
CA GLY A 142 -2.48 -15.83 -21.17
C GLY A 142 -3.17 -16.39 -19.91
N ARG A 143 -2.49 -16.43 -18.76
CA ARG A 143 -3.09 -16.92 -17.50
C ARG A 143 -3.93 -15.83 -16.83
N ARG A 144 -5.00 -16.24 -16.16
CA ARG A 144 -5.84 -15.33 -15.35
C ARG A 144 -5.05 -14.94 -14.11
N LEU A 145 -4.91 -13.63 -13.90
CA LEU A 145 -4.26 -13.04 -12.74
C LEU A 145 -5.31 -12.29 -11.94
N ALA A 146 -5.22 -12.40 -10.61
CA ALA A 146 -6.02 -11.62 -9.69
C ALA A 146 -5.11 -10.96 -8.65
N MET A 147 -5.60 -9.88 -8.06
CA MET A 147 -5.00 -9.27 -6.87
C MET A 147 -6.06 -9.13 -5.79
N LYS A 148 -5.62 -8.98 -4.54
CA LYS A 148 -6.53 -8.75 -3.42
C LYS A 148 -6.47 -7.30 -2.98
N VAL A 149 -7.61 -6.62 -2.98
CA VAL A 149 -7.77 -5.29 -2.36
C VAL A 149 -8.27 -5.49 -0.93
N ALA A 150 -7.81 -4.66 -0.01
CA ALA A 150 -8.21 -4.73 1.38
C ALA A 150 -9.62 -4.14 1.59
N GLY A 151 -10.44 -4.81 2.40
CA GLY A 151 -11.74 -4.27 2.82
C GLY A 151 -11.59 -3.47 4.12
N VAL A 152 -11.25 -2.19 4.01
CA VAL A 152 -11.07 -1.30 5.17
C VAL A 152 -12.35 -0.49 5.39
N HIS A 153 -13.24 -1.02 6.23
CA HIS A 153 -14.61 -0.52 6.31
C HIS A 153 -14.88 0.43 7.49
N TRP A 154 -14.00 0.46 8.50
CA TRP A 154 -14.21 1.33 9.66
C TRP A 154 -13.85 2.77 9.32
N TYR A 155 -14.62 3.72 9.87
CA TYR A 155 -14.59 5.15 9.50
C TYR A 155 -14.93 5.47 8.05
N TYR A 156 -15.47 4.53 7.27
CA TYR A 156 -16.00 4.82 5.93
C TYR A 156 -17.09 5.92 5.96
N GLY A 157 -17.88 6.01 7.04
CA GLY A 157 -18.88 7.07 7.20
C GLY A 157 -18.33 8.40 7.73
N HIS A 158 -17.02 8.51 7.98
CA HIS A 158 -16.39 9.76 8.41
C HIS A 158 -15.74 10.44 7.20
N ALA A 159 -15.86 11.77 7.08
CA ALA A 159 -15.41 12.53 5.90
C ALA A 159 -13.93 12.36 5.55
N SER A 160 -13.10 11.94 6.50
CA SER A 160 -11.67 11.69 6.26
C SER A 160 -11.36 10.29 5.75
N HIS A 161 -12.27 9.32 5.86
CA HIS A 161 -11.98 7.92 5.52
C HIS A 161 -10.67 7.41 6.16
N ALA A 162 -10.35 7.86 7.38
CA ALA A 162 -9.00 7.79 7.96
C ALA A 162 -8.30 6.43 7.85
N ALA A 163 -9.04 5.33 8.04
CA ALA A 163 -8.47 3.98 7.95
C ALA A 163 -8.14 3.57 6.51
N GLU A 164 -8.97 3.94 5.53
CA GLU A 164 -8.65 3.77 4.11
C GLU A 164 -7.41 4.59 3.75
N LEU A 165 -7.34 5.86 4.19
CA LEU A 165 -6.18 6.72 3.95
C LEU A 165 -4.87 6.10 4.46
N THR A 166 -4.83 5.59 5.70
CA THR A 166 -3.62 4.96 6.23
C THR A 166 -3.30 3.63 5.57
N ALA A 167 -4.31 2.88 5.09
CA ALA A 167 -4.10 1.66 4.31
C ALA A 167 -3.55 1.92 2.90
N GLY A 168 -3.64 3.17 2.44
CA GLY A 168 -3.22 3.60 1.11
C GLY A 168 -4.37 3.71 0.12
N ASP A 169 -5.62 3.63 0.55
CA ASP A 169 -6.79 3.85 -0.31
C ASP A 169 -7.19 5.33 -0.25
N TYR A 170 -6.84 6.08 -1.29
CA TYR A 170 -7.16 7.52 -1.35
C TYR A 170 -8.54 7.73 -1.99
N LYS A 171 -9.54 7.90 -1.14
CA LYS A 171 -10.88 8.37 -1.51
C LYS A 171 -11.18 9.62 -0.68
N ILE A 172 -11.15 10.77 -1.32
CA ILE A 172 -11.72 11.99 -0.78
C ILE A 172 -12.76 12.43 -1.80
N ASP A 173 -13.99 12.63 -1.35
CA ASP A 173 -15.02 13.26 -2.16
C ASP A 173 -14.58 14.72 -2.43
N ASP A 174 -14.47 15.10 -3.71
CA ASP A 174 -14.23 16.48 -4.14
C ASP A 174 -15.49 17.35 -3.96
#